data_AF-A0A7Y2B6Z9-F1
#
_entry.id   AF-A0A7Y2B6Z9-F1
#
_cell.length_a   1.000
_cell.length_b   1.000
_cell.length_c   1.000
_cell.angle_alpha   90.00
_cell.angle_beta   90.00
_cell.angle_gamma   90.00
#
_symmetry.space_group_name_H-M   'P 1'
#
loop_
_entity.id
_entity.type
_entity.pdbx_description
1 polymer ?
#
loop_
_entity_poly.entity_id
_entity_poly.type
_entity_poly.pdbx_seq_one_letter_code
_entity_poly.pdbx_strand_id
1 'polypeptide(L)' 'MKNVLLIAPAQPITFWSFNESLALLGKKCAFPPLGLITVAGMIPGDDYDLRLVDLNVDELG' A
#
# COMPACT_ATOMS: atom_id res chain seq x y z
N MET A 1 3.39 -19.45 -13.23
CA MET A 1 2.86 -18.36 -12.40
C MET A 1 3.01 -17.04 -13.13
N LYS A 2 1.97 -16.21 -13.16
CA LYS A 2 1.98 -14.85 -13.72
C LYS A 2 2.20 -13.84 -12.59
N ASN A 3 2.89 -12.74 -12.88
CA ASN A 3 3.18 -11.73 -11.87
C ASN A 3 2.06 -10.68 -11.82
N VAL A 4 1.64 -10.34 -10.61
CA VAL A 4 0.69 -9.26 -10.35
C VAL A 4 1.30 -8.30 -9.33
N LEU A 5 1.37 -7.03 -9.71
CA LEU A 5 1.80 -5.94 -8.83
C LEU A 5 0.58 -5.13 -8.40
N LEU A 6 0.32 -5.12 -7.11
CA LEU A 6 -0.73 -4.35 -6.47
C LEU A 6 -0.13 -3.07 -5.89
N ILE A 7 -0.55 -1.90 -6.37
CA ILE A 7 0.01 -0.62 -5.94
C ILE A 7 -1.06 0.16 -5.19
N ALA A 8 -0.79 0.50 -3.93
CA ALA A 8 -1.50 1.59 -3.25
C ALA A 8 -0.78 2.90 -3.60
N PRO A 9 -1.43 3.84 -4.31
CA PRO A 9 -0.78 5.06 -4.75
C PRO A 9 -0.46 5.98 -3.57
N ALA A 10 0.59 6.79 -3.74
CA ALA A 10 0.93 7.83 -2.78
C ALA A 10 -0.21 8.84 -2.70
N GLN A 11 -0.65 9.15 -1.48
CA GLN A 11 -1.73 10.08 -1.24
C GLN A 11 -1.21 11.52 -1.38
N PRO A 12 -1.93 12.40 -2.10
CA PRO A 12 -1.56 13.81 -2.13
C PRO A 12 -1.72 14.43 -0.74
N ILE A 13 -0.85 15.39 -0.42
CA ILE A 13 -0.99 16.18 0.81
C ILE A 13 -2.18 17.12 0.66
N THR A 14 -3.06 17.12 1.66
CA THR A 14 -4.25 17.95 1.75
C THR A 14 -4.35 18.57 3.14
N PHE A 15 -5.30 19.48 3.33
CA PHE A 15 -5.61 20.04 4.65
C PHE A 15 -5.93 18.97 5.72
N TRP A 16 -6.48 17.82 5.30
CA TRP A 16 -6.87 16.73 6.20
C TRP A 16 -5.83 15.61 6.31
N SER A 17 -4.62 15.83 5.79
CA SER A 17 -3.57 14.83 5.86
C SER A 17 -2.84 14.88 7.21
N PHE A 18 -2.45 13.71 7.72
CA PHE A 18 -1.82 13.56 9.03
C PHE A 18 -0.28 13.45 8.93
N ASN A 19 0.33 13.86 7.82
CA ASN A 19 1.76 13.62 7.54
C ASN A 19 2.67 14.10 8.69
N GLU A 20 2.51 15.34 9.16
CA GLU A 20 3.33 15.89 10.24
C GLU A 20 3.09 15.17 11.58
N SER A 21 1.84 14.91 11.92
CA SER A 21 1.48 14.18 13.15
C SER A 21 2.03 12.74 13.13
N LEU A 22 2.00 12.08 11.98
CA LEU A 22 2.57 10.74 11.81
C LEU A 22 4.10 10.77 11.88
N ALA A 23 4.74 11.79 11.29
CA ALA A 23 6.19 11.96 11.37
C ALA A 23 6.67 12.14 12.82
N LEU A 24 5.94 12.91 13.64
CA LEU A 24 6.22 13.05 15.09
C LEU A 24 6.12 11.70 15.83
N LEU A 25 5.26 10.80 15.38
CA LEU A 25 5.11 9.45 15.92
C LEU A 25 6.08 8.43 15.29
N GLY A 26 6.96 8.86 14.37
CA GLY A 26 7.85 7.97 13.62
C GLY A 26 7.10 6.99 12.73
N LYS A 27 5.90 7.36 12.25
CA LYS A 27 5.05 6.54 11.37
C LYS A 27 4.97 7.19 9.99
N LYS A 28 4.96 6.36 8.94
CA LYS A 28 4.77 6.81 7.55
C LYS A 28 3.30 6.81 7.13
N CYS A 29 2.53 5.86 7.65
CA CYS A 29 1.11 5.69 7.34
C CYS A 29 0.34 5.33 8.62
N ALA A 30 -0.93 5.75 8.70
CA ALA A 30 -1.81 5.42 9.80
C ALA A 30 -2.44 4.02 9.66
N PHE A 31 -2.73 3.61 8.42
CA PHE A 31 -3.42 2.37 8.11
C PHE A 31 -2.79 1.69 6.89
N PRO A 32 -2.77 0.35 6.86
CA PRO A 32 -2.39 -0.39 5.65
C PRO A 32 -3.48 -0.30 4.57
N PRO A 33 -3.18 -0.62 3.29
CA PRO A 33 -4.14 -0.61 2.20
C PRO A 33 -5.06 -1.84 2.24
N LEU A 34 -5.98 -1.88 3.22
CA LEU A 34 -6.86 -3.04 3.50
C LEU A 34 -7.66 -3.52 2.29
N GLY A 35 -8.15 -2.58 1.46
CA GLY A 35 -8.88 -2.92 0.24
C GLY A 35 -8.02 -3.72 -0.74
N LEU A 36 -6.75 -3.34 -0.87
CA LEU A 36 -5.81 -3.99 -1.79
C LEU A 36 -5.37 -5.37 -1.25
N ILE A 37 -5.19 -5.50 0.06
CA ILE A 37 -4.92 -6.79 0.72
C ILE A 37 -6.10 -7.74 0.55
N THR A 38 -7.33 -7.22 0.63
CA THR A 38 -8.55 -8.01 0.38
C THR A 38 -8.57 -8.54 -1.04
N VAL A 39 -8.28 -7.68 -2.04
CA VAL A 39 -8.17 -8.09 -3.45
C VAL A 39 -7.05 -9.12 -3.63
N ALA A 40 -5.91 -8.96 -2.98
CA ALA A 40 -4.81 -9.93 -3.03
C ALA A 40 -5.26 -11.34 -2.60
N GLY A 41 -6.08 -11.43 -1.55
CA GLY A 41 -6.64 -12.69 -1.06
C GLY A 41 -7.70 -13.32 -1.97
N MET A 42 -8.24 -12.58 -2.93
CA MET A 42 -9.21 -13.09 -3.92
C MET A 42 -8.53 -13.61 -5.20
N ILE A 43 -7.24 -13.35 -5.39
CA ILE A 43 -6.49 -13.79 -6.57
C ILE A 43 -6.10 -15.27 -6.38
N PRO A 44 -6.31 -16.15 -7.41
CA PRO A 44 -5.92 -17.56 -7.33
C PRO A 44 -4.42 -17.74 -7.05
N GLY A 45 -4.07 -18.33 -5.90
CA GLY A 45 -2.67 -18.45 -5.45
C GLY A 45 -1.84 -19.53 -6.16
N ASP A 46 -2.47 -20.38 -6.97
CA ASP A 46 -1.85 -21.41 -7.81
C ASP A 46 -1.30 -20.84 -9.13
N ASP A 47 -1.93 -19.80 -9.66
CA ASP A 47 -1.60 -19.20 -10.95
C ASP A 47 -0.78 -17.91 -10.86
N TYR A 48 -0.78 -17.23 -9.71
CA TYR A 48 -0.25 -15.87 -9.58
C TYR A 48 0.77 -15.71 -8.45
N ASP A 49 1.85 -14.98 -8.76
CA ASP A 49 2.79 -14.44 -7.77
C ASP A 49 2.47 -12.95 -7.53
N LEU A 50 2.35 -12.57 -6.26
CA LEU A 50 1.80 -11.30 -5.83
C LEU A 50 2.85 -10.46 -5.10
N ARG A 51 3.04 -9.22 -5.58
CA ARG A 51 3.72 -8.17 -4.81
C ARG A 51 2.75 -7.04 -4.53
N LEU A 52 2.68 -6.60 -3.28
CA LEU A 52 1.94 -5.40 -2.88
C LEU A 52 2.93 -4.32 -2.45
N VAL A 53 2.80 -3.13 -3.02
CA VAL A 53 3.61 -1.95 -2.67
C VAL A 53 2.67 -0.81 -2.29
N ASP A 54 2.88 -0.25 -1.09
CA ASP A 54 2.24 0.99 -0.68
C ASP A 54 3.21 2.15 -0.82
N LEU A 55 2.94 3.03 -1.78
CA LEU A 55 3.79 4.16 -2.13
C LEU A 55 3.81 5.28 -1.07
N ASN A 56 2.98 5.17 -0.03
CA ASN A 56 3.09 6.03 1.15
C ASN A 56 4.19 5.56 2.12
N VAL A 57 4.71 4.35 1.93
CA VAL A 57 5.62 3.69 2.88
C VAL A 57 6.95 3.31 2.23
N ASP A 58 6.92 2.89 0.97
CA ASP A 58 8.06 2.40 0.21
C ASP A 58 8.02 2.83 -1.27
N GLU A 59 9.14 2.78 -1.96
CA GLU A 59 9.25 3.16 -3.37
C GLU A 59 9.10 1.95 -4.32
N LEU A 60 8.85 2.22 -5.60
CA LEU A 60 8.88 1.20 -6.65
C LEU A 60 10.34 0.86 -6.99
N GLY A 61 10.88 -0.13 -6.29
CA GLY A 61 12.11 -0.82 -6.68
C GLY A 61 11.91 -1.79 -7.84
#